data_AF-G1V9K9-F1
#
_entry.id   AF-G1V9K9-F1
#
_cell.length_a   1.000
_cell.length_b   1.000
_cell.length_c   1.000
_cell.angle_alpha   90.00
_cell.angle_beta   90.00
_cell.angle_gamma   90.00
#
_symmetry.space_group_name_H-M   'P 1'
#
loop_
_entity.id
_entity.type
_entity.pdbx_description
1 polymer ?
#
loop_
_entity_poly.entity_id
_entity_poly.type
_entity_poly.pdbx_seq_one_letter_code
_entity_poly.pdbx_strand_id
1 'polypeptide(L)'
;MRILIEEYQYDVSKVRDILYGIDALENMEGRVSIHYVGYYYNTLLKDCVFILPKVLLKNVDGQELVFGKYKPEDIANLDTFDSKERSFLYKFAVWIYRAIVVYKNDRRNDTRIVCQSYIAQMCHRGRRQSNTYLDILLSLIQFNQDNQSFFFFIIKNLHSGLNKINWQRTIATQTAIIQNEQAVYLNPVNKRRQINFDEELLIIFFSILNYIGDTYGFPKDICCQIQLITGKRFDTYLNGFGKTRLRQIKYKYFSDKALQLWHLCYNFFDEAQQVMVATEQRDYLLVKNFYVVFEAIIDELIGDNPLPDGMEKQQEDGKIVDHLFTSQSLIAGENEQTYYIGDSKYYKIGHELGSQSIYKQYTYARNVIQWNIDIFSNGDKPSSGVRLRDDVTEGYNILPNFFISAKLNEMFSYDDDNIEKTDRKRNRHKRVQFDNRLFDRDTLLLSHYDVNFLYVLSLYARDNQSQKTAWKMKVRQRFCKEIQKWLDEDYDFYFIKAKTGVDDKEYFKTHFQQLLGKFYAPFEQYKDIYSLALEKGEKYQQENKLLLNQLKDYFFVEKFKLEKDQQDVLVRIRTRTH
;
A
#
# COMPACT_ATOMS: atom_id res chain seq x y z
N MET A 1 1.62 -20.91 -18.47
CA MET A 1 1.37 -19.49 -18.15
C MET A 1 2.33 -18.63 -18.94
N ARG A 2 1.81 -17.55 -19.56
CA ARG A 2 2.55 -16.58 -20.38
C ARG A 2 2.62 -15.22 -19.69
N ILE A 3 3.66 -14.45 -19.97
CA ILE A 3 3.89 -13.13 -19.37
C ILE A 3 4.05 -12.06 -20.46
N LEU A 4 3.40 -10.94 -20.26
CA LEU A 4 3.53 -9.70 -21.02
C LEU A 4 3.78 -8.54 -20.05
N ILE A 5 4.35 -7.45 -20.53
CA ILE A 5 4.66 -6.26 -19.74
C ILE A 5 3.90 -5.06 -20.32
N GLU A 6 3.25 -4.31 -19.44
CA GLU A 6 2.54 -3.07 -19.75
C GLU A 6 3.47 -2.05 -20.42
N GLU A 7 2.96 -1.34 -21.42
CA GLU A 7 3.61 -0.26 -22.18
C GLU A 7 4.94 -0.64 -22.88
N TYR A 8 5.33 -1.91 -22.88
CA TYR A 8 6.41 -2.40 -23.72
C TYR A 8 5.97 -2.43 -25.19
N GLN A 9 6.91 -2.21 -26.11
CA GLN A 9 6.66 -2.21 -27.55
C GLN A 9 7.02 -3.58 -28.12
N TYR A 10 6.02 -4.45 -28.24
CA TYR A 10 6.20 -5.78 -28.81
C TYR A 10 6.13 -5.74 -30.34
N ASP A 11 6.96 -6.56 -31.00
CA ASP A 11 6.77 -6.90 -32.40
C ASP A 11 5.56 -7.85 -32.52
N VAL A 12 4.55 -7.45 -33.29
CA VAL A 12 3.29 -8.20 -33.43
C VAL A 12 3.55 -9.62 -33.91
N SER A 13 4.54 -9.83 -34.78
CA SER A 13 4.88 -11.15 -35.31
C SER A 13 5.29 -12.16 -34.23
N LYS A 14 5.82 -11.68 -33.09
CA LYS A 14 6.30 -12.52 -31.99
C LYS A 14 5.23 -12.83 -30.94
N VAL A 15 4.21 -11.99 -30.82
CA VAL A 15 3.21 -12.07 -29.74
C VAL A 15 1.77 -12.25 -30.22
N ARG A 16 1.53 -12.33 -31.53
CA ARG A 16 0.19 -12.44 -32.13
C ARG A 16 -0.68 -13.52 -31.48
N ASP A 17 -0.13 -14.71 -31.28
CA ASP A 17 -0.87 -15.83 -30.68
C ASP A 17 -1.19 -15.57 -29.20
N ILE A 18 -0.30 -14.86 -28.50
CA ILE A 18 -0.47 -14.51 -27.09
C ILE A 18 -1.54 -13.43 -26.95
N LEU A 19 -1.62 -12.46 -27.86
CA LEU A 19 -2.59 -11.35 -27.83
C LEU A 19 -4.03 -11.76 -28.19
N TYR A 20 -4.24 -12.99 -28.64
CA TYR A 20 -5.55 -13.48 -29.04
C TYR A 20 -6.59 -13.34 -27.91
N GLY A 21 -7.60 -12.48 -28.11
CA GLY A 21 -8.67 -12.21 -27.15
C GLY A 21 -8.56 -10.88 -26.39
N ILE A 22 -7.54 -10.05 -26.67
CA ILE A 22 -7.44 -8.67 -26.18
C ILE A 22 -7.37 -7.69 -27.35
N ASP A 23 -8.09 -6.57 -27.21
CA ASP A 23 -7.96 -5.44 -28.13
C ASP A 23 -6.63 -4.72 -27.88
N ALA A 24 -5.67 -4.95 -28.77
CA ALA A 24 -4.38 -4.27 -28.76
C ALA A 24 -4.21 -3.52 -30.10
N LEU A 25 -3.91 -2.22 -30.02
CA LEU A 25 -3.77 -1.38 -31.20
C LEU A 25 -2.36 -1.53 -31.79
N GLU A 26 -2.29 -2.01 -33.02
CA GLU A 26 -1.07 -2.06 -33.82
C GLU A 26 -0.76 -0.67 -34.39
N ASN A 27 0.51 -0.26 -34.32
CA ASN A 27 0.98 0.98 -34.91
C ASN A 27 1.49 0.77 -36.34
N MET A 28 1.79 1.86 -37.06
CA MET A 28 2.22 1.82 -38.46
C MET A 28 3.54 1.04 -38.69
N GLU A 29 4.30 0.76 -37.63
CA GLU A 29 5.58 0.03 -37.67
C GLU A 29 5.43 -1.47 -37.35
N GLY A 30 4.20 -1.99 -37.23
CA GLY A 30 3.96 -3.40 -36.90
C GLY A 30 4.27 -3.76 -35.45
N ARG A 31 4.27 -2.75 -34.56
CA ARG A 31 4.44 -2.93 -33.11
C ARG A 31 3.15 -2.68 -32.36
N VAL A 32 3.05 -3.29 -31.20
CA VAL A 32 1.87 -3.21 -30.34
C VAL A 32 2.29 -2.93 -28.91
N SER A 33 1.53 -2.04 -28.26
CA SER A 33 1.69 -1.71 -26.85
C SER A 33 0.43 -2.05 -26.08
N ILE A 34 0.61 -2.63 -24.90
CA ILE A 34 -0.48 -3.14 -24.08
C ILE A 34 -0.59 -2.24 -22.86
N HIS A 35 -1.74 -1.62 -22.69
CA HIS A 35 -1.99 -0.71 -21.56
C HIS A 35 -2.65 -1.40 -20.36
N TYR A 36 -3.01 -2.67 -20.52
CA TYR A 36 -3.70 -3.42 -19.49
C TYR A 36 -2.73 -4.02 -18.47
N VAL A 37 -3.17 -4.17 -17.22
CA VAL A 37 -2.49 -4.98 -16.20
C VAL A 37 -3.48 -5.94 -15.56
N GLY A 38 -3.06 -7.17 -15.30
CA GLY A 38 -3.90 -8.22 -14.72
C GLY A 38 -3.69 -9.55 -15.42
N TYR A 39 -4.76 -10.32 -15.61
CA TYR A 39 -4.69 -11.61 -16.28
C TYR A 39 -5.92 -11.91 -17.12
N TYR A 40 -5.74 -12.80 -18.10
CA TYR A 40 -6.83 -13.35 -18.90
C TYR A 40 -6.49 -14.76 -19.38
N TYR A 41 -7.53 -15.52 -19.71
CA TYR A 41 -7.41 -16.82 -20.35
C TYR A 41 -7.35 -16.67 -21.86
N ASN A 42 -6.23 -17.06 -22.46
CA ASN A 42 -6.08 -17.11 -23.91
C ASN A 42 -6.66 -18.43 -24.43
N THR A 43 -7.74 -18.32 -25.20
CA THR A 43 -8.47 -19.49 -25.73
C THR A 43 -7.75 -20.22 -26.86
N LEU A 44 -6.84 -19.55 -27.59
CA LEU A 44 -6.02 -20.15 -28.64
C LEU A 44 -4.91 -21.02 -28.04
N LEU A 45 -4.15 -20.45 -27.11
CA LEU A 45 -3.06 -21.13 -26.39
C LEU A 45 -3.57 -22.08 -25.30
N LYS A 46 -4.85 -21.96 -24.92
CA LYS A 46 -5.48 -22.65 -23.81
C LYS A 46 -4.76 -22.44 -22.47
N ASP A 47 -4.14 -21.27 -22.29
CA ASP A 47 -3.26 -20.96 -21.16
C ASP A 47 -3.55 -19.55 -20.61
N CYS A 48 -3.19 -19.31 -19.36
CA CYS A 48 -3.33 -18.02 -18.71
C CYS A 48 -2.19 -17.09 -19.12
N VAL A 49 -2.54 -15.86 -19.48
CA VAL A 49 -1.60 -14.78 -19.81
C VAL A 49 -1.70 -13.71 -18.73
N PHE A 50 -0.58 -13.38 -18.09
CA PHE A 50 -0.47 -12.28 -17.14
C PHE A 50 0.17 -11.09 -17.83
N ILE A 51 -0.42 -9.91 -17.65
CA ILE A 51 0.18 -8.64 -18.06
C ILE A 51 0.61 -7.91 -16.80
N LEU A 52 1.93 -7.75 -16.64
CA LEU A 52 2.55 -7.23 -15.43
C LEU A 52 2.89 -5.74 -15.57
N PRO A 53 2.90 -5.00 -14.45
CA PRO A 53 3.39 -3.63 -14.33
C PRO A 53 4.68 -3.30 -15.09
N LYS A 54 4.70 -2.14 -15.76
CA LYS A 54 5.91 -1.61 -16.41
C LYS A 54 7.07 -1.28 -15.46
N VAL A 55 6.80 -1.20 -14.16
CA VAL A 55 7.82 -1.02 -13.10
C VAL A 55 8.84 -2.16 -13.08
N LEU A 56 8.55 -3.31 -13.69
CA LEU A 56 9.52 -4.40 -13.86
C LEU A 56 10.58 -4.13 -14.93
N LEU A 57 10.36 -3.16 -15.82
CA LEU A 57 11.31 -2.80 -16.87
C LEU A 57 12.41 -1.90 -16.31
N LYS A 58 13.65 -2.31 -16.57
CA LYS A 58 14.86 -1.53 -16.33
C LYS A 58 15.52 -1.23 -17.66
N ASN A 59 15.83 0.04 -17.89
CA ASN A 59 16.65 0.41 -19.05
C ASN A 59 18.12 0.13 -18.73
N VAL A 60 18.74 -0.76 -19.50
CA VAL A 60 20.17 -1.10 -19.41
C VAL A 60 20.75 -0.90 -20.81
N ASP A 61 21.70 0.02 -20.94
CA ASP A 61 22.39 0.33 -22.20
C ASP A 61 21.45 0.63 -23.39
N GLY A 62 20.32 1.30 -23.13
CA GLY A 62 19.32 1.66 -24.14
C GLY A 62 18.33 0.54 -24.48
N GLN A 63 18.40 -0.61 -23.80
CA GLN A 63 17.44 -1.72 -23.94
C GLN A 63 16.57 -1.85 -22.70
N GLU A 64 15.25 -2.02 -22.92
CA GLU A 64 14.32 -2.29 -21.83
C GLU A 64 14.31 -3.80 -21.52
N LEU A 65 14.76 -4.15 -20.31
CA LEU A 65 14.87 -5.53 -19.86
C LEU A 65 14.07 -5.75 -18.57
N VAL A 66 13.42 -6.91 -18.46
CA VAL A 66 12.80 -7.39 -17.22
C VAL A 66 13.90 -7.90 -16.29
N PHE A 67 13.86 -7.43 -15.04
CA PHE A 67 14.91 -7.68 -14.02
C PHE A 67 16.32 -7.25 -14.46
N GLY A 68 16.45 -6.43 -15.52
CA GLY A 68 17.73 -6.08 -16.11
C GLY A 68 18.44 -7.22 -16.83
N LYS A 69 17.77 -8.37 -17.05
CA LYS A 69 18.37 -9.59 -17.62
C LYS A 69 17.70 -10.04 -18.90
N TYR A 70 16.38 -10.03 -18.94
CA TYR A 70 15.62 -10.69 -19.99
C TYR A 70 14.89 -9.69 -20.88
N LYS A 71 14.88 -9.94 -22.18
CA LYS A 71 14.00 -9.18 -23.08
C LYS A 71 12.55 -9.59 -22.85
N PRO A 72 11.59 -8.65 -22.85
CA PRO A 72 10.18 -8.98 -22.65
C PRO A 72 9.62 -10.02 -23.64
N GLU A 73 10.18 -10.13 -24.84
CA GLU A 73 9.78 -11.15 -25.82
C GLU A 73 10.28 -12.56 -25.46
N ASP A 74 11.41 -12.67 -24.77
CA ASP A 74 12.05 -13.95 -24.42
C ASP A 74 11.43 -14.59 -23.15
N ILE A 75 10.71 -13.80 -22.36
CA ILE A 75 10.05 -14.24 -21.11
C ILE A 75 8.58 -14.59 -21.29
N ALA A 76 8.10 -14.61 -22.53
CA ALA A 76 6.73 -15.04 -22.82
C ALA A 76 6.46 -16.45 -22.27
N ASN A 77 7.49 -17.29 -22.08
CA ASN A 77 7.42 -18.57 -21.38
C ASN A 77 8.07 -18.50 -19.99
N LEU A 78 7.44 -19.16 -19.00
CA LEU A 78 7.96 -19.25 -17.63
C LEU A 78 9.22 -20.09 -17.45
N ASP A 79 9.51 -21.00 -18.39
CA ASP A 79 10.64 -21.93 -18.29
C ASP A 79 12.00 -21.22 -18.38
N THR A 80 12.01 -19.94 -18.77
CA THR A 80 13.19 -19.09 -18.88
C THR A 80 13.71 -18.59 -17.51
N PHE A 81 12.86 -18.58 -16.47
CA PHE A 81 13.17 -18.03 -15.16
C PHE A 81 13.79 -19.04 -14.21
N ASP A 82 14.66 -18.57 -13.32
CA ASP A 82 15.15 -19.40 -12.22
C ASP A 82 14.04 -19.67 -11.17
N SER A 83 14.31 -20.56 -10.22
CA SER A 83 13.32 -20.95 -9.20
C SER A 83 12.89 -19.77 -8.31
N LYS A 84 13.79 -18.82 -8.05
CA LYS A 84 13.52 -17.65 -7.20
C LYS A 84 12.64 -16.65 -7.94
N GLU A 85 12.99 -16.32 -9.18
CA GLU A 85 12.23 -15.43 -10.06
C GLU A 85 10.84 -16.00 -10.37
N ARG A 86 10.75 -17.30 -10.62
CA ARG A 86 9.46 -17.99 -10.81
C ARG A 86 8.58 -17.91 -9.55
N SER A 87 9.15 -18.16 -8.37
CA SER A 87 8.43 -18.01 -7.09
C SER A 87 7.95 -16.56 -6.88
N PHE A 88 8.81 -15.58 -7.19
CA PHE A 88 8.45 -14.16 -7.14
C PHE A 88 7.27 -13.84 -8.07
N LEU A 89 7.32 -14.26 -9.33
CA LEU A 89 6.28 -13.98 -10.32
C LEU A 89 4.92 -14.56 -9.91
N TYR A 90 4.88 -15.74 -9.32
CA TYR A 90 3.64 -16.32 -8.80
C TYR A 90 3.04 -15.49 -7.66
N LYS A 91 3.86 -15.08 -6.68
CA LYS A 91 3.40 -14.23 -5.58
C LYS A 91 2.97 -12.86 -6.10
N PHE A 92 3.73 -12.30 -7.02
CA PHE A 92 3.46 -11.00 -7.62
C PHE A 92 2.14 -10.99 -8.39
N ALA A 93 1.85 -12.04 -9.15
CA ALA A 93 0.57 -12.21 -9.84
C ALA A 93 -0.62 -12.22 -8.86
N VAL A 94 -0.48 -12.90 -7.72
CA VAL A 94 -1.51 -12.90 -6.65
C VAL A 94 -1.69 -11.49 -6.08
N TRP A 95 -0.61 -10.75 -5.86
CA TRP A 95 -0.69 -9.37 -5.36
C TRP A 95 -1.35 -8.41 -6.33
N ILE A 96 -1.05 -8.51 -7.63
CA ILE A 96 -1.72 -7.73 -8.68
C ILE A 96 -3.22 -8.05 -8.70
N TYR A 97 -3.59 -9.33 -8.68
CA TYR A 97 -4.99 -9.74 -8.58
C TYR A 97 -5.68 -9.10 -7.37
N ARG A 98 -5.07 -9.23 -6.19
CA ARG A 98 -5.62 -8.71 -4.93
C ARG A 98 -5.75 -7.20 -4.96
N ALA A 99 -4.75 -6.47 -5.45
CA ALA A 99 -4.79 -5.02 -5.57
C ALA A 99 -5.95 -4.56 -6.48
N ILE A 100 -6.16 -5.22 -7.62
CA ILE A 100 -7.27 -4.90 -8.53
C ILE A 100 -8.63 -5.17 -7.85
N VAL A 101 -8.75 -6.28 -7.11
CA VAL A 101 -9.98 -6.62 -6.37
C VAL A 101 -10.28 -5.60 -5.26
N VAL A 102 -9.27 -5.23 -4.46
CA VAL A 102 -9.42 -4.20 -3.41
C VAL A 102 -9.81 -2.86 -4.05
N TYR A 103 -9.13 -2.46 -5.13
CA TYR A 103 -9.46 -1.24 -5.87
C TYR A 103 -10.90 -1.23 -6.36
N LYS A 104 -11.35 -2.34 -6.96
CA LYS A 104 -12.71 -2.48 -7.49
C LYS A 104 -13.79 -2.43 -6.39
N ASN A 105 -13.50 -3.02 -5.23
CA ASN A 105 -14.47 -3.11 -4.14
C ASN A 105 -14.64 -1.80 -3.36
N ASP A 106 -13.68 -0.88 -3.48
CA ASP A 106 -13.79 0.46 -2.93
C ASP A 106 -14.71 1.33 -3.80
N ARG A 107 -15.82 1.76 -3.22
CA ARG A 107 -16.87 2.56 -3.89
C ARG A 107 -16.40 3.94 -4.35
N ARG A 108 -15.26 4.42 -3.83
CA ARG A 108 -14.68 5.73 -4.17
C ARG A 108 -13.92 5.70 -5.49
N ASN A 109 -13.55 4.51 -5.96
CA ASN A 109 -12.70 4.32 -7.13
C ASN A 109 -13.50 4.23 -8.44
N ASP A 110 -12.85 4.58 -9.55
CA ASP A 110 -13.44 4.44 -10.87
C ASP A 110 -13.41 2.98 -11.34
N THR A 111 -14.43 2.22 -10.99
CA THR A 111 -14.54 0.80 -11.37
C THR A 111 -14.67 0.57 -12.87
N ARG A 112 -14.95 1.59 -13.69
CA ARG A 112 -15.11 1.46 -15.17
C ARG A 112 -13.80 1.11 -15.88
N ILE A 113 -12.66 1.37 -15.24
CA ILE A 113 -11.35 0.99 -15.78
C ILE A 113 -11.08 -0.51 -15.61
N VAL A 114 -11.82 -1.19 -14.72
CA VAL A 114 -11.68 -2.62 -14.43
C VAL A 114 -12.58 -3.42 -15.37
N CYS A 115 -11.95 -4.14 -16.27
CA CYS A 115 -12.60 -5.10 -17.16
C CYS A 115 -12.60 -6.47 -16.47
N GLN A 116 -13.77 -6.96 -16.11
CA GLN A 116 -13.94 -8.29 -15.55
C GLN A 116 -15.07 -9.02 -16.26
N SER A 117 -14.79 -10.23 -16.72
CA SER A 117 -15.83 -11.25 -16.91
C SER A 117 -15.76 -12.20 -15.71
N TYR A 118 -16.92 -12.46 -15.12
CA TYR A 118 -17.07 -13.53 -14.13
C TYR A 118 -17.87 -14.64 -14.81
N ILE A 119 -17.41 -15.89 -14.69
CA ILE A 119 -18.25 -17.03 -15.03
C ILE A 119 -19.45 -17.03 -14.08
N ALA A 120 -20.64 -16.83 -14.66
CA ALA A 120 -21.86 -17.34 -14.05
C ALA A 120 -21.72 -18.87 -13.90
N GLN A 121 -21.77 -19.31 -12.64
CA GLN A 121 -21.88 -20.69 -12.19
C GLN A 121 -22.91 -21.46 -13.02
N MET A 122 -22.48 -22.36 -13.89
CA MET A 122 -23.35 -23.35 -14.52
C MET A 122 -22.66 -24.72 -14.51
N CYS A 123 -23.27 -25.60 -13.71
CA CYS A 123 -23.31 -27.05 -13.85
C CYS A 123 -22.05 -27.88 -13.57
N HIS A 124 -22.13 -28.57 -12.43
CA HIS A 124 -21.89 -30.00 -12.29
C HIS A 124 -21.64 -30.75 -13.61
N ARG A 125 -20.36 -31.04 -13.90
CA ARG A 125 -19.79 -32.23 -14.60
C ARG A 125 -18.52 -31.82 -15.35
N GLY A 126 -17.38 -31.92 -14.68
CA GLY A 126 -16.07 -31.76 -15.30
C GLY A 126 -15.00 -31.42 -14.26
N ARG A 127 -13.90 -32.17 -14.25
CA ARG A 127 -12.73 -31.88 -13.39
C ARG A 127 -12.11 -30.56 -13.85
N ARG A 128 -12.43 -29.44 -13.18
CA ARG A 128 -11.71 -28.18 -13.38
C ARG A 128 -10.34 -28.34 -12.71
N GLN A 129 -9.27 -28.42 -13.50
CA GLN A 129 -7.90 -28.43 -13.00
C GLN A 129 -7.40 -26.98 -12.94
N SER A 130 -6.86 -26.58 -11.79
CA SER A 130 -6.34 -25.22 -11.55
C SER A 130 -4.98 -25.05 -12.26
N ASN A 131 -4.82 -23.98 -13.04
CA ASN A 131 -3.68 -23.81 -13.97
C ASN A 131 -2.51 -23.01 -13.38
N THR A 132 -2.81 -22.07 -12.48
CA THR A 132 -1.83 -21.16 -11.87
C THR A 132 -1.90 -21.25 -10.35
N TYR A 133 -0.86 -20.75 -9.67
CA TYR A 133 -0.90 -20.63 -8.21
C TYR A 133 -2.11 -19.82 -7.75
N LEU A 134 -2.40 -18.70 -8.43
CA LEU A 134 -3.60 -17.89 -8.19
C LEU A 134 -4.89 -18.73 -8.34
N ASP A 135 -5.02 -19.55 -9.38
CA ASP A 135 -6.19 -20.40 -9.57
C ASP A 135 -6.35 -21.43 -8.44
N ILE A 136 -5.24 -21.97 -7.92
CA ILE A 136 -5.27 -22.88 -6.77
C ILE A 136 -5.81 -22.14 -5.54
N LEU A 137 -5.33 -20.93 -5.27
CA LEU A 137 -5.83 -20.11 -4.16
C LEU A 137 -7.32 -19.81 -4.30
N LEU A 138 -7.75 -19.36 -5.49
CA LEU A 138 -9.16 -19.08 -5.78
C LEU A 138 -10.02 -20.33 -5.68
N SER A 139 -9.53 -21.48 -6.15
CA SER A 139 -10.24 -22.77 -6.06
C SER A 139 -10.43 -23.21 -4.61
N LEU A 140 -9.44 -23.00 -3.73
CA LEU A 140 -9.55 -23.29 -2.30
C LEU A 140 -10.62 -22.43 -1.63
N ILE A 141 -10.66 -21.13 -1.95
CA ILE A 141 -11.64 -20.18 -1.40
C ILE A 141 -13.04 -20.51 -1.90
N GLN A 142 -13.19 -20.76 -3.21
CA GLN A 142 -14.46 -21.14 -3.81
C GLN A 142 -14.97 -22.47 -3.24
N PHE A 143 -14.09 -23.47 -3.09
CA PHE A 143 -14.44 -24.75 -2.48
C PHE A 143 -14.97 -24.54 -1.06
N ASN A 144 -14.36 -23.63 -0.30
CA ASN A 144 -14.83 -23.29 1.04
C ASN A 144 -16.26 -22.74 1.01
N GLN A 145 -16.52 -21.75 0.16
CA GLN A 145 -17.83 -21.10 0.04
C GLN A 145 -18.92 -22.08 -0.39
N ASP A 146 -18.64 -22.95 -1.36
CA ASP A 146 -19.63 -23.86 -1.95
C ASP A 146 -19.93 -25.09 -1.08
N ASN A 147 -19.05 -25.45 -0.14
CA ASN A 147 -19.12 -26.73 0.58
C ASN A 147 -19.29 -26.60 2.10
N GLN A 148 -19.85 -25.48 2.58
CA GLN A 148 -20.12 -25.28 4.01
C GLN A 148 -20.92 -26.42 4.65
N SER A 149 -21.97 -26.91 3.98
CA SER A 149 -22.79 -28.03 4.46
C SER A 149 -22.00 -29.34 4.61
N PHE A 150 -21.02 -29.58 3.75
CA PHE A 150 -20.13 -30.72 3.83
C PHE A 150 -19.23 -30.65 5.07
N PHE A 151 -18.64 -29.49 5.37
CA PHE A 151 -17.83 -29.31 6.58
C PHE A 151 -18.65 -29.52 7.85
N PHE A 152 -19.83 -28.90 7.93
CA PHE A 152 -20.74 -29.09 9.07
C PHE A 152 -21.14 -30.56 9.26
N PHE A 153 -21.37 -31.31 8.17
CA PHE A 153 -21.67 -32.74 8.27
C PHE A 153 -20.51 -33.56 8.85
N ILE A 154 -19.28 -33.36 8.35
CA ILE A 154 -18.09 -34.05 8.86
C ILE A 154 -17.88 -33.74 10.35
N ILE A 155 -18.01 -32.47 10.74
CA ILE A 155 -17.80 -32.02 12.11
C ILE A 155 -18.91 -32.51 13.05
N LYS A 156 -20.17 -32.48 12.61
CA LYS A 156 -21.28 -33.09 13.34
C LYS A 156 -21.01 -34.58 13.59
N ASN A 157 -20.54 -35.31 12.58
CA ASN A 157 -20.22 -36.73 12.72
C ASN A 157 -19.07 -36.96 13.69
N LEU A 158 -18.01 -36.14 13.62
CA LEU A 158 -16.88 -36.16 14.55
C LEU A 158 -17.33 -36.01 16.01
N HIS A 159 -18.17 -35.01 16.29
CA HIS A 159 -18.67 -34.78 17.65
C HIS A 159 -19.68 -35.85 18.11
N SER A 160 -20.51 -36.39 17.20
CA SER A 160 -21.48 -37.44 17.52
C SER A 160 -20.87 -38.82 17.85
N GLY A 161 -19.60 -39.03 17.51
CA GLY A 161 -18.84 -40.24 17.80
C GLY A 161 -18.19 -40.25 19.19
N LEU A 162 -18.17 -39.12 19.90
CA LEU A 162 -17.63 -39.02 21.26
C LEU A 162 -18.52 -39.81 22.23
N ASN A 163 -17.90 -40.69 23.02
CA ASN A 163 -18.52 -41.42 24.14
C ASN A 163 -19.61 -42.46 23.79
N LYS A 164 -19.66 -42.98 22.56
CA LYS A 164 -20.48 -44.19 22.31
C LYS A 164 -19.84 -45.40 22.99
N ILE A 165 -20.54 -45.93 23.99
CA ILE A 165 -20.17 -47.15 24.71
C ILE A 165 -20.11 -48.31 23.71
N ASN A 166 -18.98 -49.01 23.67
CA ASN A 166 -18.89 -50.27 22.94
C ASN A 166 -19.48 -51.36 23.83
N TRP A 167 -20.79 -51.58 23.74
CA TRP A 167 -21.49 -52.54 24.59
C TRP A 167 -20.92 -53.96 24.48
N GLN A 168 -20.61 -54.43 23.26
CA GLN A 168 -20.02 -55.76 23.06
C GLN A 168 -18.68 -55.91 23.80
N ARG A 169 -17.79 -54.92 23.67
CA ARG A 169 -16.50 -54.95 24.36
C ARG A 169 -16.62 -54.72 25.87
N THR A 170 -17.58 -53.90 26.29
CA THR A 170 -17.87 -53.65 27.71
C THR A 170 -18.37 -54.93 28.39
N ILE A 171 -19.35 -55.61 27.79
CA ILE A 171 -19.88 -56.88 28.29
C ILE A 171 -18.78 -57.95 28.36
N ALA A 172 -17.90 -58.00 27.36
CA ALA A 172 -16.84 -59.00 27.29
C ALA A 172 -15.65 -58.77 28.23
N THR A 173 -15.42 -57.54 28.71
CA THR A 173 -14.17 -57.18 29.43
C THR A 173 -14.38 -56.56 30.79
N GLN A 174 -15.58 -56.09 31.12
CA GLN A 174 -15.89 -55.43 32.39
C GLN A 174 -16.85 -56.30 33.20
N THR A 175 -16.63 -56.37 34.51
CA THR A 175 -17.51 -57.11 35.41
C THR A 175 -18.80 -56.33 35.62
N ALA A 176 -19.94 -56.97 35.34
CA ALA A 176 -21.26 -56.41 35.62
C ALA A 176 -21.61 -56.59 37.10
N ILE A 177 -22.19 -55.57 37.73
CA ILE A 177 -22.83 -55.67 39.04
C ILE A 177 -24.33 -55.84 38.79
N ILE A 178 -24.91 -56.90 39.32
CA ILE A 178 -26.35 -57.18 39.17
C ILE A 178 -27.08 -56.62 40.39
N GLN A 179 -28.00 -55.68 40.16
CA GLN A 179 -28.94 -55.18 41.16
C GLN A 179 -30.34 -55.20 40.57
N ASN A 180 -31.32 -55.72 41.32
CA ASN A 180 -32.73 -55.78 40.92
C ASN A 180 -32.95 -56.36 39.51
N GLU A 181 -32.32 -57.51 39.20
CA GLU A 181 -32.38 -58.18 37.89
C GLU A 181 -31.81 -57.37 36.70
N GLN A 182 -31.15 -56.24 36.95
CA GLN A 182 -30.52 -55.41 35.93
C GLN A 182 -28.99 -55.42 36.07
N ALA A 183 -28.31 -55.60 34.94
CA ALA A 183 -26.85 -55.57 34.87
C ALA A 183 -26.36 -54.12 34.73
N VAL A 184 -25.56 -53.66 35.70
CA VAL A 184 -24.97 -52.32 35.74
C VAL A 184 -23.45 -52.43 35.57
N TYR A 185 -22.89 -51.69 34.61
CA TYR A 185 -21.44 -51.62 34.37
C TYR A 185 -20.91 -50.28 34.90
N LEU A 186 -20.02 -50.31 35.89
CA LEU A 186 -19.45 -49.09 36.49
C LEU A 186 -18.45 -48.38 35.56
N ASN A 187 -17.71 -49.14 34.74
CA ASN A 187 -16.65 -48.61 33.87
C ASN A 187 -16.84 -49.06 32.41
N PRO A 188 -17.81 -48.49 31.67
CA PRO A 188 -18.06 -48.87 30.29
C PRO A 188 -16.86 -48.57 29.37
N VAL A 189 -16.55 -49.48 28.46
CA VAL A 189 -15.47 -49.32 27.48
C VAL A 189 -15.99 -48.50 26.30
N ASN A 190 -15.57 -47.23 26.24
CA ASN A 190 -15.90 -46.35 25.12
C ASN A 190 -15.09 -46.70 23.87
N LYS A 191 -15.67 -46.47 22.68
CA LYS A 191 -14.88 -46.45 21.45
C LYS A 191 -13.84 -45.34 21.56
N ARG A 192 -12.53 -45.68 21.56
CA ARG A 192 -11.45 -44.68 21.54
C ARG A 192 -11.53 -43.85 20.26
N ARG A 193 -11.11 -42.58 20.34
CA ARG A 193 -10.94 -41.68 19.18
C ARG A 193 -10.01 -42.36 18.17
N GLN A 194 -10.58 -42.89 17.09
CA GLN A 194 -9.80 -43.26 15.91
C GLN A 194 -9.30 -41.96 15.27
N ILE A 195 -8.04 -41.91 14.83
CA ILE A 195 -7.53 -40.77 14.05
C ILE A 195 -8.46 -40.63 12.85
N ASN A 196 -9.28 -39.57 12.82
CA ASN A 196 -10.16 -39.32 11.71
C ASN A 196 -9.37 -38.57 10.64
N PHE A 197 -9.03 -39.26 9.56
CA PHE A 197 -8.29 -38.66 8.45
C PHE A 197 -9.07 -37.52 7.78
N ASP A 198 -10.40 -37.49 7.90
CA ASP A 198 -11.23 -36.36 7.49
C ASP A 198 -10.99 -35.14 8.38
N GLU A 199 -10.88 -35.32 9.70
CA GLU A 199 -10.55 -34.22 10.64
C GLU A 199 -9.16 -33.65 10.34
N GLU A 200 -8.19 -34.53 10.10
CA GLU A 200 -6.83 -34.12 9.73
C GLU A 200 -6.79 -33.36 8.40
N LEU A 201 -7.55 -33.80 7.39
CA LEU A 201 -7.65 -33.07 6.13
C LEU A 201 -8.30 -31.69 6.31
N LEU A 202 -9.34 -31.58 7.15
CA LEU A 202 -9.96 -30.29 7.49
C LEU A 202 -8.99 -29.37 8.22
N ILE A 203 -8.21 -29.89 9.18
CA ILE A 203 -7.16 -29.10 9.86
C ILE A 203 -6.19 -28.53 8.83
N ILE A 204 -5.68 -29.36 7.91
CA ILE A 204 -4.75 -28.91 6.86
C ILE A 204 -5.41 -27.84 5.99
N PHE A 205 -6.63 -28.09 5.51
CA PHE A 205 -7.37 -27.17 4.64
C PHE A 205 -7.63 -25.81 5.29
N PHE A 206 -8.19 -25.78 6.51
CA PHE A 206 -8.46 -24.52 7.20
C PHE A 206 -7.18 -23.81 7.63
N SER A 207 -6.07 -24.54 7.86
CA SER A 207 -4.75 -23.94 8.09
C SER A 207 -4.22 -23.26 6.82
N ILE A 208 -4.42 -23.86 5.64
CA ILE A 208 -4.12 -23.25 4.34
C ILE A 208 -4.95 -21.98 4.15
N LEU A 209 -6.27 -22.03 4.37
CA LEU A 209 -7.13 -20.86 4.25
C LEU A 209 -6.72 -19.74 5.21
N ASN A 210 -6.39 -20.08 6.46
CA ASN A 210 -5.88 -19.09 7.41
C ASN A 210 -4.57 -18.46 6.93
N TYR A 211 -3.62 -19.27 6.44
CA TYR A 211 -2.36 -18.78 5.88
C TYR A 211 -2.58 -17.86 4.67
N ILE A 212 -3.43 -18.25 3.73
CA ILE A 212 -3.74 -17.46 2.52
C ILE A 212 -4.40 -16.14 2.92
N GLY A 213 -5.30 -16.15 3.92
CA GLY A 213 -5.92 -14.95 4.45
C GLY A 213 -4.93 -14.03 5.17
N ASP A 214 -4.03 -14.57 6.00
CA ASP A 214 -3.00 -13.79 6.69
C ASP A 214 -1.98 -13.20 5.72
N THR A 215 -1.56 -14.00 4.74
CA THR A 215 -0.50 -13.63 3.81
C THR A 215 -0.99 -12.64 2.77
N TYR A 216 -2.11 -12.94 2.10
CA TYR A 216 -2.61 -12.23 0.90
C TYR A 216 -3.92 -11.46 1.11
N GLY A 217 -4.52 -11.51 2.31
CA GLY A 217 -5.75 -10.76 2.63
C GLY A 217 -7.04 -11.35 2.04
N PHE A 218 -7.05 -12.63 1.68
CA PHE A 218 -8.29 -13.28 1.24
C PHE A 218 -9.26 -13.54 2.42
N PRO A 219 -10.57 -13.63 2.17
CA PRO A 219 -11.56 -13.92 3.20
C PRO A 219 -11.29 -15.24 3.94
N LYS A 220 -11.33 -15.19 5.27
CA LYS A 220 -11.13 -16.33 6.17
C LYS A 220 -12.47 -16.85 6.68
N ASP A 221 -13.28 -17.44 5.81
CA ASP A 221 -14.58 -17.99 6.21
C ASP A 221 -14.40 -19.35 6.89
N ILE A 222 -13.84 -19.36 8.11
CA ILE A 222 -13.56 -20.58 8.89
C ILE A 222 -14.74 -20.83 9.83
N CYS A 223 -15.67 -21.68 9.40
CA CYS A 223 -16.95 -21.86 10.10
C CYS A 223 -16.86 -22.71 11.39
N CYS A 224 -15.67 -23.14 11.83
CA CYS A 224 -15.54 -24.16 12.87
C CYS A 224 -14.34 -23.93 13.80
N GLN A 225 -14.50 -24.21 15.10
CA GLN A 225 -13.44 -24.17 16.12
C GLN A 225 -12.50 -25.38 15.99
N ILE A 226 -11.74 -25.43 14.90
CA ILE A 226 -10.72 -26.45 14.65
C ILE A 226 -9.36 -25.88 15.07
N GLN A 227 -8.52 -26.70 15.71
CA GLN A 227 -7.16 -26.30 16.05
C GLN A 227 -6.31 -26.20 14.78
N LEU A 228 -6.00 -24.96 14.37
CA LEU A 228 -5.21 -24.68 13.17
C LEU A 228 -3.72 -24.90 13.40
N ILE A 229 -3.02 -25.23 12.32
CA ILE A 229 -1.55 -25.27 12.25
C ILE A 229 -1.11 -23.88 11.82
N THR A 230 -0.41 -23.16 12.70
CA THR A 230 0.02 -21.77 12.46
C THR A 230 1.49 -21.56 12.80
N GLY A 231 2.04 -20.42 12.36
CA GLY A 231 3.43 -20.01 12.61
C GLY A 231 4.46 -21.02 12.13
N LYS A 232 5.53 -21.21 12.91
CA LYS A 232 6.66 -22.11 12.57
C LYS A 232 6.24 -23.53 12.20
N ARG A 233 5.14 -24.03 12.78
CA ARG A 233 4.63 -25.37 12.43
C ARG A 233 4.09 -25.40 11.01
N PHE A 234 3.38 -24.35 10.59
CA PHE A 234 2.89 -24.23 9.23
C PHE A 234 4.02 -23.97 8.22
N ASP A 235 5.07 -23.24 8.63
CA ASP A 235 6.26 -23.06 7.79
C ASP A 235 6.92 -24.42 7.46
N THR A 236 6.96 -25.35 8.42
CA THR A 236 7.41 -26.73 8.14
C THR A 236 6.52 -27.44 7.12
N TYR A 237 5.20 -27.21 7.16
CA TYR A 237 4.26 -27.75 6.17
C TYR A 237 4.53 -27.19 4.77
N LEU A 238 4.78 -25.89 4.66
CA LEU A 238 5.18 -25.24 3.41
C LEU A 238 6.50 -25.81 2.88
N ASN A 239 7.47 -26.06 3.76
CA ASN A 239 8.79 -26.64 3.43
C ASN A 239 8.75 -28.15 3.16
N GLY A 240 7.72 -28.64 2.48
CA GLY A 240 7.62 -30.02 1.96
C GLY A 240 6.96 -31.05 2.88
N PHE A 241 6.79 -30.77 4.18
CA PHE A 241 6.09 -31.70 5.07
C PHE A 241 4.60 -31.85 4.69
N GLY A 242 3.95 -30.78 4.22
CA GLY A 242 2.55 -30.81 3.81
C GLY A 242 2.30 -31.80 2.68
N LYS A 243 3.16 -31.83 1.65
CA LYS A 243 3.09 -32.83 0.56
C LYS A 243 3.23 -34.25 1.11
N THR A 244 4.25 -34.47 1.93
CA THR A 244 4.55 -35.78 2.52
C THR A 244 3.36 -36.26 3.35
N ARG A 245 2.79 -35.38 4.17
CA ARG A 245 1.66 -35.70 5.03
C ARG A 245 0.40 -36.03 4.23
N LEU A 246 0.08 -35.23 3.21
CA LEU A 246 -1.05 -35.50 2.33
C LEU A 246 -0.91 -36.85 1.60
N ARG A 247 0.28 -37.22 1.13
CA ARG A 247 0.50 -38.54 0.51
C ARG A 247 0.21 -39.70 1.48
N GLN A 248 0.51 -39.56 2.76
CA GLN A 248 0.24 -40.59 3.79
C GLN A 248 -1.26 -40.83 4.06
N ILE A 249 -2.12 -39.86 3.71
CA ILE A 249 -3.56 -39.89 3.99
C ILE A 249 -4.43 -40.05 2.72
N LYS A 250 -3.83 -40.04 1.52
CA LYS A 250 -4.51 -40.08 0.20
C LYS A 250 -5.59 -41.16 0.05
N TYR A 251 -5.33 -42.39 0.49
CA TYR A 251 -6.23 -43.56 0.25
C TYR A 251 -7.24 -43.81 1.36
N LYS A 252 -7.54 -42.81 2.20
CA LYS A 252 -8.33 -43.01 3.42
C LYS A 252 -9.70 -42.32 3.38
N TYR A 253 -10.07 -41.76 2.22
CA TYR A 253 -11.29 -40.99 2.02
C TYR A 253 -12.33 -41.78 1.22
N PHE A 254 -13.59 -41.73 1.66
CA PHE A 254 -14.70 -42.46 1.04
C PHE A 254 -15.62 -41.57 0.19
N SER A 255 -15.43 -40.24 0.20
CA SER A 255 -16.26 -39.29 -0.56
C SER A 255 -15.47 -38.56 -1.64
N ASP A 256 -16.10 -38.34 -2.81
CA ASP A 256 -15.51 -37.60 -3.92
C ASP A 256 -15.15 -36.15 -3.53
N LYS A 257 -15.93 -35.54 -2.63
CA LYS A 257 -15.64 -34.19 -2.09
C LYS A 257 -14.37 -34.17 -1.24
N ALA A 258 -14.13 -35.19 -0.42
CA ALA A 258 -12.90 -35.29 0.37
C ALA A 258 -11.67 -35.52 -0.53
N LEU A 259 -11.81 -36.31 -1.60
CA LEU A 259 -10.74 -36.48 -2.60
C LEU A 259 -10.45 -35.17 -3.34
N GLN A 260 -11.48 -34.43 -3.73
CA GLN A 260 -11.32 -33.10 -4.35
C GLN A 260 -10.60 -32.13 -3.41
N LEU A 261 -11.00 -32.09 -2.13
CA LEU A 261 -10.35 -31.27 -1.11
C LEU A 261 -8.87 -31.66 -0.92
N TRP A 262 -8.58 -32.95 -0.87
CA TRP A 262 -7.22 -33.47 -0.81
C TRP A 262 -6.38 -33.00 -1.99
N HIS A 263 -6.93 -33.06 -3.22
CA HIS A 263 -6.24 -32.60 -4.42
C HIS A 263 -5.93 -31.09 -4.37
N LEU A 264 -6.87 -30.27 -3.91
CA LEU A 264 -6.64 -28.83 -3.75
C LEU A 264 -5.55 -28.53 -2.72
N CYS A 265 -5.60 -29.18 -1.55
CA CYS A 265 -4.56 -29.05 -0.52
C CYS A 265 -3.20 -29.54 -1.02
N TYR A 266 -3.17 -30.65 -1.77
CA TYR A 266 -1.94 -31.18 -2.34
C TYR A 266 -1.33 -30.22 -3.34
N ASN A 267 -2.13 -29.70 -4.28
CA ASN A 267 -1.68 -28.75 -5.29
C ASN A 267 -1.14 -27.45 -4.66
N PHE A 268 -1.73 -26.99 -3.56
CA PHE A 268 -1.22 -25.85 -2.81
C PHE A 268 0.20 -26.08 -2.31
N PHE A 269 0.44 -27.20 -1.62
CA PHE A 269 1.79 -27.51 -1.15
C PHE A 269 2.73 -27.90 -2.29
N ASP A 270 2.21 -28.44 -3.40
CA ASP A 270 3.02 -28.95 -4.50
C ASP A 270 3.78 -27.85 -5.26
N GLU A 271 3.45 -26.57 -5.03
CA GLU A 271 4.03 -25.39 -5.70
C GLU A 271 4.13 -25.56 -7.23
N ALA A 272 3.08 -26.16 -7.81
CA ALA A 272 2.77 -26.29 -9.23
C ALA A 272 3.81 -27.05 -10.09
N GLN A 273 3.78 -28.39 -10.03
CA GLN A 273 4.33 -29.25 -11.10
C GLN A 273 3.21 -29.81 -11.99
N GLN A 274 3.28 -29.42 -13.26
CA GLN A 274 2.67 -30.04 -14.45
C GLN A 274 1.21 -30.51 -14.36
N VAL A 275 0.25 -29.78 -14.92
CA VAL A 275 -0.99 -30.42 -15.43
C VAL A 275 -1.60 -29.68 -16.63
N MET A 276 -2.09 -30.47 -17.59
CA MET A 276 -2.84 -30.11 -18.81
C MET A 276 -4.27 -29.61 -18.56
N VAL A 277 -4.85 -29.04 -19.61
CA VAL A 277 -6.08 -28.22 -19.65
C VAL A 277 -7.37 -29.03 -19.89
N ALA A 278 -8.50 -28.58 -19.33
CA ALA A 278 -9.84 -28.83 -19.89
C ALA A 278 -10.75 -27.57 -19.87
N THR A 279 -11.03 -27.11 -21.11
CA THR A 279 -12.17 -26.40 -21.75
C THR A 279 -12.88 -25.15 -21.18
N GLU A 280 -12.89 -24.13 -22.06
CA GLU A 280 -14.03 -23.32 -22.59
C GLU A 280 -14.60 -22.12 -21.81
N GLN A 281 -13.83 -21.39 -21.00
CA GLN A 281 -14.35 -20.14 -20.43
C GLN A 281 -13.36 -18.96 -20.51
N ARG A 282 -13.89 -17.80 -20.92
CA ARG A 282 -13.18 -16.51 -20.99
C ARG A 282 -13.16 -15.88 -19.60
N ASP A 283 -12.18 -16.26 -18.78
CA ASP A 283 -11.89 -15.58 -17.51
C ASP A 283 -10.88 -14.46 -17.73
N TYR A 284 -11.20 -13.24 -17.31
CA TYR A 284 -10.24 -12.15 -17.24
C TYR A 284 -10.54 -11.17 -16.12
N LEU A 285 -9.47 -10.62 -15.56
CA LEU A 285 -9.48 -9.46 -14.68
C LEU A 285 -8.33 -8.55 -15.14
N LEU A 286 -8.69 -7.48 -15.83
CA LEU A 286 -7.76 -6.53 -16.42
C LEU A 286 -8.12 -5.11 -15.99
N VAL A 287 -7.12 -4.28 -15.79
CA VAL A 287 -7.27 -2.85 -15.57
C VAL A 287 -6.70 -2.11 -16.76
N LYS A 288 -7.47 -1.19 -17.36
CA LYS A 288 -7.07 -0.42 -18.55
C LYS A 288 -5.89 0.51 -18.33
N ASN A 289 -5.70 0.99 -17.11
CA ASN A 289 -4.62 1.89 -16.73
C ASN A 289 -4.22 1.63 -15.28
N PHE A 290 -3.11 0.91 -15.08
CA PHE A 290 -2.66 0.56 -13.74
C PHE A 290 -2.10 1.77 -12.97
N TYR A 291 -1.73 2.85 -13.65
CA TYR A 291 -1.34 4.10 -13.00
C TYR A 291 -2.44 4.62 -12.07
N VAL A 292 -3.72 4.55 -12.48
CA VAL A 292 -4.85 4.99 -11.64
C VAL A 292 -5.00 4.10 -10.40
N VAL A 293 -4.72 2.81 -10.52
CA VAL A 293 -4.70 1.89 -9.36
C VAL A 293 -3.53 2.23 -8.44
N PHE A 294 -2.37 2.55 -9.00
CA PHE A 294 -1.21 2.97 -8.22
C PHE A 294 -1.44 4.29 -7.48
N GLU A 295 -2.06 5.30 -8.11
CA GLU A 295 -2.49 6.52 -7.44
C GLU A 295 -3.41 6.19 -6.26
N ALA A 296 -4.44 5.35 -6.46
CA ALA A 296 -5.34 4.96 -5.38
C ALA A 296 -4.63 4.18 -4.24
N ILE A 297 -3.58 3.41 -4.55
CA ILE A 297 -2.73 2.77 -3.54
C ILE A 297 -2.05 3.84 -2.68
N ILE A 298 -1.41 4.84 -3.29
CA ILE A 298 -0.68 5.88 -2.55
C ILE A 298 -1.64 6.79 -1.78
N ASP A 299 -2.80 7.11 -2.37
CA ASP A 299 -3.89 7.87 -1.76
C ASP A 299 -4.35 7.22 -0.45
N GLU A 300 -4.67 5.92 -0.50
CA GLU A 300 -5.14 5.16 0.66
C GLU A 300 -4.05 5.06 1.74
N LEU A 301 -2.79 4.91 1.34
CA LEU A 301 -1.69 4.68 2.26
C LEU A 301 -1.11 5.96 2.88
N ILE A 302 -1.26 7.12 2.22
CA ILE A 302 -0.62 8.38 2.66
C ILE A 302 -1.59 9.56 2.67
N GLY A 303 -2.52 9.67 1.73
CA GLY A 303 -3.50 10.76 1.63
C GLY A 303 -4.60 10.70 2.68
N ASP A 304 -5.33 11.80 2.85
CA ASP A 304 -6.60 11.82 3.59
C ASP A 304 -7.77 11.62 2.64
N ASN A 305 -8.77 10.85 3.09
CA ASN A 305 -9.94 10.54 2.28
C ASN A 305 -11.20 10.58 3.17
N PRO A 306 -12.12 11.55 2.96
CA PRO A 306 -12.06 12.62 1.94
C PRO A 306 -10.88 13.57 2.15
N LEU A 307 -10.54 14.36 1.13
CA LEU A 307 -9.54 15.42 1.27
C LEU A 307 -9.93 16.39 2.40
N PRO A 308 -8.96 17.00 3.09
CA PRO A 308 -9.25 17.88 4.20
C PRO A 308 -10.03 19.14 3.76
N ASP A 309 -10.83 19.67 4.70
CA ASP A 309 -11.52 20.97 4.58
C ASP A 309 -12.43 21.12 3.36
N GLY A 310 -13.09 20.01 3.00
CA GLY A 310 -14.10 19.99 1.93
C GLY A 310 -13.52 20.19 0.53
N MET A 311 -12.19 20.13 0.38
CA MET A 311 -11.54 20.29 -0.92
C MET A 311 -11.93 19.15 -1.87
N GLU A 312 -12.33 19.49 -3.08
CA GLU A 312 -12.59 18.49 -4.12
C GLU A 312 -11.27 18.03 -4.76
N LYS A 313 -11.17 16.76 -5.16
CA LYS A 313 -9.98 16.28 -5.89
C LYS A 313 -9.81 17.01 -7.21
N GLN A 314 -10.90 17.22 -7.95
CA GLN A 314 -10.93 18.00 -9.17
C GLN A 314 -11.12 19.48 -8.81
N GLN A 315 -10.18 20.31 -9.24
CA GLN A 315 -10.16 21.74 -9.00
C GLN A 315 -10.86 22.48 -10.15
N GLU A 316 -11.27 23.73 -9.93
CA GLU A 316 -11.98 24.55 -10.93
C GLU A 316 -11.16 24.79 -12.21
N ASP A 317 -9.83 24.78 -12.11
CA ASP A 317 -8.91 24.90 -13.25
C ASP A 317 -8.76 23.58 -14.05
N GLY A 318 -9.55 22.56 -13.71
CA GLY A 318 -9.54 21.24 -14.33
C GLY A 318 -8.39 20.34 -13.86
N LYS A 319 -7.56 20.78 -12.91
CA LYS A 319 -6.47 19.98 -12.37
C LYS A 319 -6.94 19.08 -11.25
N ILE A 320 -6.20 17.99 -11.04
CA ILE A 320 -6.50 17.00 -10.01
C ILE A 320 -5.39 17.07 -8.98
N VAL A 321 -5.74 17.33 -7.72
CA VAL A 321 -4.84 17.17 -6.59
C VAL A 321 -4.86 15.69 -6.21
N ASP A 322 -3.74 15.00 -6.42
CA ASP A 322 -3.65 13.56 -6.22
C ASP A 322 -3.71 13.25 -4.71
N HIS A 323 -2.61 13.52 -3.99
CA HIS A 323 -2.48 13.20 -2.57
C HIS A 323 -2.46 14.49 -1.75
N LEU A 324 -3.44 14.67 -0.88
CA LEU A 324 -3.46 15.78 0.07
C LEU A 324 -3.81 15.24 1.46
N PHE A 325 -3.08 15.72 2.46
CA PHE A 325 -3.37 15.40 3.85
C PHE A 325 -2.94 16.49 4.82
N THR A 326 -3.46 16.44 6.04
CA THR A 326 -2.97 17.27 7.15
C THR A 326 -2.02 16.50 8.05
N SER A 327 -0.97 17.18 8.48
CA SER A 327 -0.03 16.67 9.46
C SER A 327 0.64 17.82 10.20
N GLN A 328 1.56 17.51 11.11
CA GLN A 328 2.25 18.49 11.92
C GLN A 328 2.91 19.56 11.04
N SER A 329 2.68 20.82 11.40
CA SER A 329 3.39 21.96 10.80
C SER A 329 4.90 21.79 11.00
N LEU A 330 5.67 22.14 9.97
CA LEU A 330 7.13 22.11 10.07
C LEU A 330 7.65 23.10 11.12
N ILE A 331 6.91 24.20 11.32
CA ILE A 331 7.25 25.33 12.19
C ILE A 331 6.07 25.57 13.12
N ALA A 332 5.86 24.69 14.08
CA ALA A 332 5.08 24.92 15.29
C ALA A 332 5.17 23.72 16.25
N GLY A 333 4.75 23.92 17.51
CA GLY A 333 4.65 22.83 18.49
C GLY A 333 3.64 21.78 18.06
N GLU A 334 3.53 20.68 18.81
CA GLU A 334 2.77 19.45 18.45
C GLU A 334 1.29 19.67 18.05
N ASN A 335 0.71 20.83 18.33
CA ASN A 335 -0.73 21.08 18.16
C ASN A 335 -1.13 21.79 16.85
N GLU A 336 -0.18 22.29 16.06
CA GLU A 336 -0.48 23.04 14.84
C GLU A 336 -0.24 22.17 13.60
N GLN A 337 -1.13 22.30 12.61
CA GLN A 337 -1.11 21.49 11.40
C GLN A 337 -0.83 22.34 10.15
N THR A 338 -0.31 21.68 9.12
CA THR A 338 -0.25 22.21 7.75
C THR A 338 -0.66 21.12 6.76
N TYR A 339 -0.90 21.52 5.52
CA TYR A 339 -1.14 20.58 4.44
C TYR A 339 0.17 20.01 3.90
N TYR A 340 0.10 18.77 3.44
CA TYR A 340 1.16 18.09 2.72
C TYR A 340 0.58 17.64 1.38
N ILE A 341 1.26 18.00 0.29
CA ILE A 341 0.80 17.75 -1.06
C ILE A 341 1.74 16.76 -1.72
N GLY A 342 1.18 15.67 -2.22
CA GLY A 342 1.88 14.62 -2.91
C GLY A 342 1.37 14.41 -4.32
N ASP A 343 2.26 13.90 -5.15
CA ASP A 343 1.95 13.35 -6.46
C ASP A 343 2.73 12.02 -6.58
N SER A 344 2.06 10.99 -7.10
CA SER A 344 2.68 9.69 -7.28
C SER A 344 3.13 9.46 -8.72
N LYS A 345 4.24 8.74 -8.87
CA LYS A 345 4.89 8.53 -10.15
C LYS A 345 5.14 7.05 -10.40
N TYR A 346 4.52 6.56 -11.47
CA TYR A 346 4.59 5.18 -11.91
C TYR A 346 5.38 5.07 -13.21
N TYR A 347 6.71 5.02 -13.08
CA TYR A 347 7.63 4.99 -14.22
C TYR A 347 8.37 3.64 -14.33
N LYS A 348 8.96 3.41 -15.50
CA LYS A 348 9.98 2.37 -15.70
C LYS A 348 11.22 2.73 -14.86
N ILE A 349 11.97 1.72 -14.39
CA ILE A 349 13.15 1.93 -13.54
C ILE A 349 14.20 2.73 -14.33
N GLY A 350 14.64 3.86 -13.75
CA GLY A 350 15.69 4.72 -14.31
C GLY A 350 15.20 5.96 -15.06
N HIS A 351 13.89 6.18 -15.20
CA HIS A 351 13.37 7.42 -15.80
C HIS A 351 13.48 8.62 -14.86
N GLU A 352 14.10 9.73 -15.32
CA GLU A 352 14.17 10.99 -14.57
C GLU A 352 12.81 11.71 -14.48
N LEU A 353 12.65 12.56 -13.47
CA LEU A 353 11.48 13.45 -13.37
C LEU A 353 11.54 14.52 -14.46
N GLY A 354 10.51 14.59 -15.30
CA GLY A 354 10.35 15.68 -16.25
C GLY A 354 10.06 17.02 -15.55
N SER A 355 10.58 18.12 -16.11
CA SER A 355 10.34 19.50 -15.64
C SER A 355 8.86 19.86 -15.60
N GLN A 356 8.05 19.28 -16.48
CA GLN A 356 6.59 19.44 -16.50
C GLN A 356 5.92 18.94 -15.21
N SER A 357 6.39 17.82 -14.66
CA SER A 357 5.83 17.26 -13.41
C SER A 357 6.10 18.17 -12.23
N ILE A 358 7.31 18.73 -12.13
CA ILE A 358 7.69 19.71 -11.11
C ILE A 358 6.79 20.96 -11.22
N TYR A 359 6.55 21.45 -12.44
CA TYR A 359 5.70 22.61 -12.66
C TYR A 359 4.23 22.36 -12.28
N LYS A 360 3.70 21.17 -12.60
CA LYS A 360 2.34 20.75 -12.18
C LYS A 360 2.19 20.78 -10.66
N GLN A 361 3.15 20.21 -9.94
CA GLN A 361 3.14 20.19 -8.47
C GLN A 361 3.08 21.60 -7.87
N TYR A 362 3.85 22.55 -8.42
CA TYR A 362 3.79 23.94 -7.97
C TYR A 362 2.45 24.61 -8.24
N THR A 363 1.71 24.16 -9.25
CA THR A 363 0.35 24.68 -9.44
C THR A 363 -0.61 24.11 -8.40
N TYR A 364 -0.50 22.82 -8.07
CA TYR A 364 -1.32 22.21 -7.02
C TYR A 364 -1.13 22.92 -5.69
N ALA A 365 0.12 23.23 -5.34
CA ALA A 365 0.45 24.03 -4.16
C ALA A 365 -0.28 25.38 -4.13
N ARG A 366 -0.31 26.11 -5.26
CA ARG A 366 -1.01 27.39 -5.36
C ARG A 366 -2.52 27.26 -5.23
N ASN A 367 -3.12 26.21 -5.82
CA ASN A 367 -4.55 25.96 -5.70
C ASN A 367 -4.94 25.64 -4.25
N VAL A 368 -4.14 24.84 -3.55
CA VAL A 368 -4.36 24.53 -2.11
C VAL A 368 -4.25 25.80 -1.25
N ILE A 369 -3.28 26.68 -1.54
CA ILE A 369 -3.18 27.97 -0.85
C ILE A 369 -4.42 28.82 -1.08
N GLN A 370 -4.87 28.93 -2.34
CA GLN A 370 -6.04 29.71 -2.70
C GLN A 370 -7.30 29.18 -1.99
N TRP A 371 -7.53 27.86 -2.03
CA TRP A 371 -8.64 27.23 -1.34
C TRP A 371 -8.68 27.55 0.16
N ASN A 372 -7.53 27.47 0.83
CA ASN A 372 -7.46 27.81 2.26
C ASN A 372 -7.80 29.28 2.51
N ILE A 373 -7.35 30.20 1.66
CA ILE A 373 -7.68 31.64 1.74
C ILE A 373 -9.19 31.86 1.52
N ASP A 374 -9.80 31.14 0.58
CA ASP A 374 -11.20 31.30 0.23
C ASP A 374 -12.13 30.89 1.38
N ILE A 375 -11.78 29.81 2.11
CA ILE A 375 -12.49 29.39 3.33
C ILE A 375 -12.57 30.57 4.32
N PHE A 376 -11.45 31.22 4.64
CA PHE A 376 -11.43 32.34 5.58
C PHE A 376 -12.11 33.60 5.02
N SER A 377 -12.00 33.83 3.71
CA SER A 377 -12.63 34.98 3.04
C SER A 377 -14.16 34.90 3.08
N ASN A 378 -14.71 33.69 3.11
CA ASN A 378 -16.15 33.44 3.28
C ASN A 378 -16.62 33.52 4.75
N GLY A 379 -15.70 33.74 5.69
CA GLY A 379 -15.99 33.76 7.14
C GLY A 379 -16.07 32.37 7.78
N ASP A 380 -15.75 31.31 7.02
CA ASP A 380 -15.70 29.95 7.51
C ASP A 380 -14.36 29.62 8.18
N LYS A 381 -14.28 28.45 8.80
CA LYS A 381 -13.05 27.92 9.38
C LYS A 381 -12.77 26.50 8.85
N PRO A 382 -11.51 26.18 8.54
CA PRO A 382 -11.14 24.84 8.13
C PRO A 382 -11.38 23.85 9.28
N SER A 383 -12.03 22.72 8.98
CA SER A 383 -12.24 21.60 9.90
C SER A 383 -10.95 21.02 10.48
N SER A 384 -9.85 21.12 9.74
CA SER A 384 -8.52 20.70 10.14
C SER A 384 -7.83 21.68 11.09
N GLY A 385 -8.34 22.92 11.18
CA GLY A 385 -7.67 24.03 11.86
C GLY A 385 -6.45 24.58 11.12
N VAL A 386 -6.15 24.11 9.90
CA VAL A 386 -4.96 24.58 9.15
C VAL A 386 -5.16 26.01 8.68
N ARG A 387 -4.25 26.89 9.10
CA ARG A 387 -4.15 28.26 8.59
C ARG A 387 -2.86 28.44 7.82
N LEU A 388 -2.94 28.72 6.52
CA LEU A 388 -1.75 28.91 5.70
C LEU A 388 -1.23 30.34 5.72
N ARG A 389 -2.05 31.38 5.91
CA ARG A 389 -1.60 32.78 5.93
C ARG A 389 -1.97 33.45 7.25
N ASP A 390 -1.03 34.16 7.88
CA ASP A 390 -1.31 34.99 9.05
C ASP A 390 -1.60 36.46 8.67
N ASP A 391 -2.44 37.14 9.45
CA ASP A 391 -2.88 38.51 9.13
C ASP A 391 -1.88 39.59 9.57
N VAL A 392 -0.90 39.26 10.42
CA VAL A 392 -0.02 40.26 11.04
C VAL A 392 1.21 40.50 10.17
N THR A 393 1.86 39.42 9.75
CA THR A 393 3.08 39.45 8.96
C THR A 393 2.81 39.22 7.47
N GLU A 394 1.58 38.78 7.14
CA GLU A 394 1.18 38.30 5.82
C GLU A 394 2.06 37.13 5.31
N GLY A 395 2.75 36.47 6.22
CA GLY A 395 3.54 35.28 5.97
C GLY A 395 2.68 34.05 5.73
N TYR A 396 3.26 33.10 5.02
CA TYR A 396 2.64 31.83 4.70
C TYR A 396 3.34 30.69 5.43
N ASN A 397 2.57 29.79 6.04
CA ASN A 397 3.09 28.54 6.58
C ASN A 397 3.76 27.74 5.46
N ILE A 398 4.77 26.96 5.83
CA ILE A 398 5.46 26.12 4.86
C ILE A 398 4.52 25.00 4.41
N LEU A 399 4.48 24.83 3.09
CA LEU A 399 3.67 23.82 2.41
C LEU A 399 4.60 22.72 1.83
N PRO A 400 4.82 21.63 2.57
CA PRO A 400 5.52 20.45 2.08
C PRO A 400 4.94 19.91 0.77
N ASN A 401 5.76 19.81 -0.27
CA ASN A 401 5.43 19.06 -1.48
C ASN A 401 6.36 17.86 -1.62
N PHE A 402 5.83 16.74 -2.11
CA PHE A 402 6.63 15.55 -2.33
C PHE A 402 6.20 14.75 -3.57
N PHE A 403 7.17 14.09 -4.19
CA PHE A 403 6.91 13.03 -5.16
C PHE A 403 7.18 11.67 -4.54
N ILE A 404 6.32 10.69 -4.84
CA ILE A 404 6.55 9.28 -4.49
C ILE A 404 6.66 8.46 -5.75
N SER A 405 7.82 7.90 -6.00
CA SER A 405 8.07 7.02 -7.14
C SER A 405 8.16 5.56 -6.72
N ALA A 406 7.49 4.70 -7.49
CA ALA A 406 7.66 3.26 -7.36
C ALA A 406 9.07 2.83 -7.81
N LYS A 407 9.77 2.05 -6.97
CA LYS A 407 11.05 1.39 -7.29
C LYS A 407 10.93 -0.09 -6.97
N LEU A 408 11.43 -0.96 -7.86
CA LEU A 408 11.48 -2.39 -7.59
C LEU A 408 12.65 -2.71 -6.65
N ASN A 409 12.40 -3.46 -5.58
CA ASN A 409 13.44 -3.99 -4.73
C ASN A 409 14.24 -5.08 -5.47
N GLU A 410 15.57 -4.93 -5.58
CA GLU A 410 16.43 -5.87 -6.33
C GLU A 410 16.47 -7.29 -5.74
N MET A 411 16.12 -7.43 -4.45
CA MET A 411 16.03 -8.72 -3.76
C MET A 411 14.63 -9.35 -3.84
N PHE A 412 13.69 -8.69 -4.51
CA PHE A 412 12.27 -9.08 -4.61
C PHE A 412 11.56 -9.20 -3.26
N SER A 413 12.01 -8.43 -2.26
CA SER A 413 11.43 -8.41 -0.91
C SER A 413 10.12 -7.62 -0.86
N TYR A 414 9.14 -8.16 -0.12
CA TYR A 414 7.86 -7.51 0.22
C TYR A 414 7.84 -6.97 1.66
N ASP A 415 8.90 -7.22 2.44
CA ASP A 415 8.88 -7.01 3.89
C ASP A 415 9.37 -5.61 4.28
N ASP A 416 10.21 -5.01 3.43
CA ASP A 416 10.82 -3.70 3.68
C ASP A 416 10.23 -2.64 2.75
N ASP A 417 9.82 -1.50 3.33
CA ASP A 417 9.29 -0.39 2.54
C ASP A 417 10.34 0.30 1.68
N ASN A 418 11.62 0.22 2.08
CA ASN A 418 12.76 0.95 1.52
C ASN A 418 12.39 2.36 1.07
N ILE A 419 11.57 3.05 1.85
CA ILE A 419 11.25 4.44 1.52
C ILE A 419 12.53 5.25 1.75
N GLU A 420 13.01 5.92 0.73
CA GLU A 420 14.28 6.66 0.77
C GLU A 420 14.22 7.88 -0.12
N LYS A 421 15.06 8.88 0.16
CA LYS A 421 15.26 9.98 -0.79
C LYS A 421 15.83 9.38 -2.06
N THR A 422 15.32 9.79 -3.20
CA THR A 422 15.81 9.24 -4.47
C THR A 422 17.30 9.54 -4.66
N ASP A 423 18.02 8.61 -5.30
CA ASP A 423 19.43 8.77 -5.70
C ASP A 423 19.60 9.61 -6.99
N ARG A 424 18.49 10.08 -7.58
CA ARG A 424 18.51 10.91 -8.79
C ARG A 424 19.23 12.24 -8.52
N LYS A 425 19.89 12.78 -9.56
CA LYS A 425 20.77 13.97 -9.50
C LYS A 425 20.18 15.19 -8.77
N ARG A 426 18.84 15.31 -8.68
CA ARG A 426 18.15 16.31 -7.86
C ARG A 426 16.96 15.64 -7.16
N ASN A 427 17.09 15.42 -5.86
CA ASN A 427 16.01 14.91 -5.00
C ASN A 427 15.32 16.00 -4.17
N ARG A 428 15.83 17.23 -4.25
CA ARG A 428 15.27 18.44 -3.63
C ARG A 428 15.14 19.53 -4.70
N HIS A 429 13.98 20.13 -4.78
CA HIS A 429 13.69 21.26 -5.66
C HIS A 429 13.12 22.40 -4.85
N LYS A 430 13.77 23.56 -4.92
CA LYS A 430 13.30 24.80 -4.34
C LYS A 430 12.97 25.77 -5.46
N ARG A 431 11.73 26.27 -5.48
CA ARG A 431 11.33 27.39 -6.34
C ARG A 431 11.05 28.58 -5.44
N VAL A 432 11.70 29.70 -5.73
CA VAL A 432 11.52 30.96 -5.03
C VAL A 432 11.26 32.05 -6.05
N GLN A 433 10.33 32.94 -5.74
CA GLN A 433 10.17 34.21 -6.47
C GLN A 433 11.05 35.30 -5.87
N PHE A 434 11.15 35.31 -4.54
CA PHE A 434 11.94 36.27 -3.79
C PHE A 434 12.95 35.54 -2.91
N ASP A 435 14.21 35.93 -3.06
CA ASP A 435 15.34 35.42 -2.30
C ASP A 435 15.19 35.70 -0.80
N ASN A 436 15.70 34.81 0.06
CA ASN A 436 15.70 34.98 1.52
C ASN A 436 14.29 35.18 2.13
N ARG A 437 13.25 34.58 1.55
CA ARG A 437 11.86 34.64 2.05
C ARG A 437 11.21 33.25 2.10
N LEU A 438 11.43 32.52 3.20
CA LEU A 438 10.91 31.16 3.33
C LEU A 438 9.38 31.11 3.45
N PHE A 439 8.79 32.07 4.16
CA PHE A 439 7.36 32.17 4.42
C PHE A 439 6.64 32.99 3.34
N ASP A 440 7.18 33.03 2.13
CA ASP A 440 6.52 33.63 0.97
C ASP A 440 5.63 32.59 0.30
N ARG A 441 4.46 33.01 -0.17
CA ARG A 441 3.51 32.16 -0.91
C ARG A 441 4.17 31.43 -2.08
N ASP A 442 5.12 32.08 -2.74
CA ASP A 442 5.80 31.59 -3.92
C ASP A 442 7.14 30.88 -3.62
N THR A 443 7.41 30.60 -2.33
CA THR A 443 8.49 29.71 -1.89
C THR A 443 7.98 28.28 -1.72
N LEU A 444 8.25 27.44 -2.72
CA LEU A 444 7.74 26.08 -2.80
C LEU A 444 8.87 25.06 -2.71
N LEU A 445 8.75 24.16 -1.73
CA LEU A 445 9.70 23.09 -1.42
C LEU A 445 9.16 21.76 -1.91
N LEU A 446 9.97 21.03 -2.68
CA LEU A 446 9.61 19.73 -3.24
C LEU A 446 10.71 18.71 -2.99
N SER A 447 10.37 17.63 -2.29
CA SER A 447 11.24 16.48 -2.03
C SER A 447 10.83 15.27 -2.86
N HIS A 448 11.78 14.45 -3.31
CA HIS A 448 11.48 13.25 -4.09
C HIS A 448 11.91 11.98 -3.36
N TYR A 449 10.94 11.08 -3.17
CA TYR A 449 11.06 9.80 -2.52
C TYR A 449 10.88 8.65 -3.50
N ASP A 450 11.69 7.61 -3.34
CA ASP A 450 11.43 6.29 -3.92
C ASP A 450 10.84 5.38 -2.83
N VAL A 451 9.91 4.50 -3.21
CA VAL A 451 9.31 3.49 -2.32
C VAL A 451 9.34 2.12 -2.99
N ASN A 452 9.54 1.06 -2.19
CA ASN A 452 9.45 -0.31 -2.68
C ASN A 452 8.02 -0.59 -3.18
N PHE A 453 7.88 -0.72 -4.49
CA PHE A 453 6.61 -1.01 -5.15
C PHE A 453 5.94 -2.28 -4.61
N LEU A 454 6.74 -3.33 -4.37
CA LEU A 454 6.25 -4.61 -3.88
C LEU A 454 5.62 -4.48 -2.49
N TYR A 455 6.27 -3.70 -1.62
CA TYR A 455 5.81 -3.45 -0.26
C TYR A 455 4.46 -2.72 -0.29
N VAL A 456 4.38 -1.56 -0.96
CA VAL A 456 3.13 -0.76 -0.99
C VAL A 456 1.99 -1.51 -1.66
N LEU A 457 2.27 -2.27 -2.72
CA LEU A 457 1.29 -3.12 -3.39
C LEU A 457 0.73 -4.18 -2.42
N SER A 458 1.60 -4.90 -1.71
CA SER A 458 1.18 -5.95 -0.77
C SER A 458 0.46 -5.40 0.46
N LEU A 459 0.92 -4.26 1.00
CA LEU A 459 0.29 -3.58 2.14
C LEU A 459 -1.14 -3.14 1.80
N TYR A 460 -1.33 -2.56 0.62
CA TYR A 460 -2.66 -2.19 0.13
C TYR A 460 -3.54 -3.42 -0.10
N ALA A 461 -3.02 -4.40 -0.85
CA ALA A 461 -3.76 -5.58 -1.31
C ALA A 461 -4.15 -6.55 -0.18
N ARG A 462 -3.38 -6.57 0.92
CA ARG A 462 -3.70 -7.33 2.13
C ARG A 462 -4.94 -6.77 2.85
N ASP A 463 -5.24 -5.49 2.61
CA ASP A 463 -6.43 -4.80 3.11
C ASP A 463 -6.58 -4.82 4.64
N ASN A 464 -5.44 -4.69 5.36
CA ASN A 464 -5.42 -4.61 6.81
C ASN A 464 -5.33 -3.15 7.28
N GLN A 465 -6.42 -2.61 7.81
CA GLN A 465 -6.52 -1.20 8.18
C GLN A 465 -5.49 -0.78 9.25
N SER A 466 -5.20 -1.63 10.22
CA SER A 466 -4.23 -1.33 11.28
C SER A 466 -2.81 -1.21 10.72
N GLN A 467 -2.42 -2.10 9.81
CA GLN A 467 -1.11 -2.03 9.15
C GLN A 467 -0.99 -0.80 8.24
N LYS A 468 -2.04 -0.52 7.44
CA LYS A 468 -2.12 0.69 6.59
C LYS A 468 -1.96 1.96 7.44
N THR A 469 -2.69 2.07 8.54
CA THR A 469 -2.66 3.24 9.43
C THR A 469 -1.30 3.41 10.10
N ALA A 470 -0.70 2.32 10.59
CA ALA A 470 0.63 2.37 11.21
C ALA A 470 1.71 2.85 10.21
N TRP A 471 1.67 2.35 8.97
CA TRP A 471 2.60 2.78 7.93
C TRP A 471 2.36 4.23 7.51
N LYS A 472 1.10 4.63 7.34
CA LYS A 472 0.68 6.02 7.05
C LYS A 472 1.29 7.00 8.04
N MET A 473 1.17 6.73 9.34
CA MET A 473 1.76 7.57 10.40
C MET A 473 3.28 7.61 10.33
N LYS A 474 3.93 6.45 10.14
CA LYS A 474 5.40 6.33 10.01
C LYS A 474 5.92 7.20 8.86
N VAL A 475 5.30 7.13 7.68
CA VAL A 475 5.74 7.87 6.49
C VAL A 475 5.52 9.37 6.65
N ARG A 476 4.36 9.80 7.16
CA ARG A 476 4.07 11.23 7.41
C ARG A 476 5.08 11.85 8.38
N GLN A 477 5.38 11.16 9.48
CA GLN A 477 6.37 11.63 10.45
C GLN A 477 7.77 11.72 9.83
N ARG A 478 8.13 10.77 8.96
CA ARG A 478 9.40 10.78 8.25
C ARG A 478 9.51 11.97 7.30
N PHE A 479 8.48 12.25 6.50
CA PHE A 479 8.47 13.41 5.60
C PHE A 479 8.65 14.72 6.37
N CYS A 480 7.93 14.89 7.48
CA CYS A 480 8.09 16.05 8.36
C CYS A 480 9.55 16.23 8.81
N LYS A 481 10.13 15.20 9.44
CA LYS A 481 11.52 15.24 9.96
C LYS A 481 12.55 15.51 8.87
N GLU A 482 12.41 14.87 7.72
CA GLU A 482 13.38 15.03 6.64
C GLU A 482 13.34 16.41 5.98
N ILE A 483 12.17 17.04 5.92
CA ILE A 483 12.02 18.41 5.42
C ILE A 483 12.50 19.41 6.48
N GLN A 484 12.21 19.19 7.76
CA GLN A 484 12.77 19.99 8.86
C GLN A 484 14.30 19.98 8.84
N LYS A 485 14.92 18.80 8.65
CA LYS A 485 16.37 18.68 8.50
C LYS A 485 16.90 19.47 7.30
N TRP A 486 16.24 19.37 6.14
CA TRP A 486 16.61 20.15 4.97
C TRP A 486 16.53 21.67 5.27
N LEU A 487 15.45 22.12 5.89
CA LEU A 487 15.30 23.52 6.27
C LEU A 487 16.38 23.97 7.27
N ASP A 488 16.73 23.13 8.24
CA ASP A 488 17.81 23.40 9.20
C ASP A 488 19.20 23.45 8.55
N GLU A 489 19.39 22.87 7.36
CA GLU A 489 20.59 23.02 6.53
C GLU A 489 20.60 24.36 5.80
N ASP A 490 19.47 24.77 5.22
CA ASP A 490 19.35 25.94 4.33
C ASP A 490 19.04 27.27 5.07
N TYR A 491 18.46 27.22 6.27
CA TYR A 491 17.96 28.41 6.99
C TYR A 491 18.40 28.41 8.47
N ASP A 492 18.52 29.61 9.02
CA ASP A 492 18.57 29.85 10.46
C ASP A 492 17.20 30.32 10.95
N PHE A 493 16.68 29.63 11.97
CA PHE A 493 15.36 29.90 12.55
C PHE A 493 15.46 30.62 13.88
N TYR A 494 14.55 31.55 14.10
CA TYR A 494 14.46 32.34 15.32
C TYR A 494 13.00 32.48 15.75
N PHE A 495 12.75 32.38 17.06
CA PHE A 495 11.53 32.91 17.65
C PHE A 495 11.76 34.37 18.05
N ILE A 496 10.75 35.19 17.78
CA ILE A 496 10.76 36.63 17.99
C ILE A 496 9.57 36.99 18.86
N LYS A 497 9.80 37.71 19.96
CA LYS A 497 8.73 38.20 20.86
C LYS A 497 8.94 39.67 21.17
N ALA A 498 7.90 40.48 21.09
CA ALA A 498 7.97 41.91 21.36
C ALA A 498 8.44 42.18 22.80
N LYS A 499 9.32 43.18 22.98
CA LYS A 499 9.65 43.69 24.31
C LYS A 499 8.49 44.52 24.86
N THR A 500 8.47 44.67 26.18
CA THR A 500 7.47 45.49 26.87
C THR A 500 7.44 46.91 26.30
N GLY A 501 6.27 47.36 25.85
CA GLY A 501 6.05 48.70 25.28
C GLY A 501 6.27 48.81 23.77
N VAL A 502 6.64 47.74 23.08
CA VAL A 502 6.74 47.70 21.61
C VAL A 502 5.41 47.25 21.02
N ASP A 503 4.88 48.04 20.08
CA ASP A 503 3.75 47.65 19.22
C ASP A 503 4.31 46.86 18.03
N ASP A 504 4.16 45.54 18.09
CA ASP A 504 4.64 44.61 17.07
C ASP A 504 3.91 44.76 15.73
N LYS A 505 2.58 44.97 15.76
CA LYS A 505 1.77 45.15 14.54
C LYS A 505 2.18 46.40 13.79
N GLU A 506 2.37 47.51 14.49
CA GLU A 506 2.82 48.76 13.87
C GLU A 506 4.25 48.63 13.33
N TYR A 507 5.12 47.88 14.03
CA TYR A 507 6.46 47.56 13.54
C TYR A 507 6.42 46.79 12.22
N PHE A 508 5.64 45.71 12.14
CA PHE A 508 5.49 44.92 10.90
C PHE A 508 4.92 45.75 9.76
N LYS A 509 3.94 46.62 10.03
CA LYS A 509 3.37 47.52 9.03
C LYS A 509 4.38 48.55 8.51
N THR A 510 5.16 49.15 9.41
CA THR A 510 6.18 50.16 9.06
C THR A 510 7.33 49.56 8.26
N HIS A 511 7.75 48.33 8.61
CA HIS A 511 8.86 47.62 7.98
C HIS A 511 8.44 46.56 6.97
N PHE A 512 7.20 46.61 6.48
CA PHE A 512 6.57 45.56 5.67
C PHE A 512 7.44 45.07 4.51
N GLN A 513 7.98 45.97 3.70
CA GLN A 513 8.81 45.60 2.53
C GLN A 513 10.08 44.82 2.89
N GLN A 514 10.66 45.08 4.08
CA GLN A 514 11.87 44.43 4.57
C GLN A 514 11.57 43.05 5.17
N LEU A 515 10.40 42.88 5.80
CA LEU A 515 10.05 41.72 6.62
C LEU A 515 9.16 40.69 5.91
N LEU A 516 8.43 41.11 4.87
CA LEU A 516 7.49 40.26 4.14
C LEU A 516 8.15 38.95 3.69
N GLY A 517 7.50 37.82 3.98
CA GLY A 517 7.97 36.48 3.63
C GLY A 517 9.16 35.96 4.45
N LYS A 518 9.73 36.76 5.36
CA LYS A 518 10.76 36.32 6.33
C LYS A 518 10.17 35.89 7.67
N PHE A 519 8.97 36.38 7.95
CA PHE A 519 8.23 36.11 9.17
C PHE A 519 6.95 35.31 8.88
N TYR A 520 6.52 34.57 9.89
CA TYR A 520 5.22 33.92 9.96
C TYR A 520 4.78 33.92 11.42
N ALA A 521 3.47 34.01 11.68
CA ALA A 521 2.90 33.89 13.02
C ALA A 521 2.27 32.49 13.21
N PRO A 522 3.04 31.48 13.68
CA PRO A 522 2.61 30.09 13.64
C PRO A 522 1.67 29.66 14.77
N PHE A 523 1.44 30.49 15.79
CA PHE A 523 0.76 30.07 17.02
C PHE A 523 -0.54 30.85 17.22
N GLU A 524 -1.69 30.19 17.11
CA GLU A 524 -2.96 30.87 17.44
C GLU A 524 -3.03 31.26 18.93
N GLN A 525 -2.42 30.43 19.78
CA GLN A 525 -2.39 30.61 21.23
C GLN A 525 -1.43 31.71 21.69
N TYR A 526 -0.38 32.01 20.90
CA TYR A 526 0.69 32.95 21.26
C TYR A 526 0.81 34.04 20.20
N LYS A 527 -0.12 35.00 20.26
CA LYS A 527 -0.24 36.08 19.26
C LYS A 527 0.92 37.08 19.25
N ASP A 528 1.80 37.03 20.25
CA ASP A 528 2.98 37.90 20.41
C ASP A 528 4.30 37.21 20.03
N ILE A 529 4.25 35.96 19.54
CA ILE A 529 5.43 35.18 19.15
C ILE A 529 5.38 34.86 17.66
N TYR A 530 6.46 35.23 16.97
CA TYR A 530 6.63 35.06 15.53
C TYR A 530 7.82 34.15 15.24
N SER A 531 7.75 33.43 14.13
CA SER A 531 8.89 32.70 13.57
C SER A 531 9.55 33.52 12.48
N LEU A 532 10.88 33.63 12.56
CA LEU A 532 11.73 34.25 11.56
C LEU A 532 12.64 33.18 10.94
N ALA A 533 12.73 33.17 9.62
CA ALA A 533 13.61 32.29 8.86
C ALA A 533 14.53 33.11 7.96
N LEU A 534 15.84 32.93 8.11
CA LEU A 534 16.86 33.63 7.32
C LEU A 534 17.73 32.62 6.57
N GLU A 535 17.82 32.75 5.26
CA GLU A 535 18.55 31.83 4.39
C GLU A 535 20.06 31.92 4.67
N LYS A 536 20.70 30.75 4.70
CA LYS A 536 22.14 30.61 4.81
C LYS A 536 22.74 30.73 3.42
N GLY A 537 23.57 31.74 3.28
CA GLY A 537 24.37 31.95 2.08
C GLY A 537 25.23 33.17 2.27
N GLU A 538 26.44 33.15 1.71
CA GLU A 538 27.37 34.28 1.81
C GLU A 538 26.72 35.59 1.35
N LYS A 539 25.88 35.54 0.31
CA LYS A 539 25.14 36.70 -0.21
C LYS A 539 24.20 37.36 0.81
N TYR A 540 23.71 36.64 1.82
CA TYR A 540 22.73 37.16 2.80
C TYR A 540 23.34 37.47 4.16
N GLN A 541 24.60 37.12 4.43
CA GLN A 541 25.17 37.24 5.77
C GLN A 541 25.12 38.67 6.32
N GLN A 542 25.46 39.67 5.49
CA GLN A 542 25.45 41.06 5.90
C GLN A 542 24.02 41.58 6.15
N GLU A 543 23.09 41.29 5.24
CA GLU A 543 21.68 41.63 5.36
C GLU A 543 21.06 41.01 6.63
N ASN A 544 21.28 39.71 6.83
CA ASN A 544 20.78 38.96 7.98
C ASN A 544 21.35 39.52 9.29
N LYS A 545 22.64 39.86 9.33
CA LYS A 545 23.28 40.44 10.52
C LYS A 545 22.69 41.82 10.87
N LEU A 546 22.48 42.68 9.87
CA LEU A 546 21.87 44.00 10.06
C LEU A 546 20.44 43.88 10.58
N LEU A 547 19.63 43.01 9.95
CA LEU A 547 18.25 42.77 10.37
C LEU A 547 18.19 42.21 11.80
N LEU A 548 19.01 41.23 12.15
CA LEU A 548 19.04 40.66 13.50
C LEU A 548 19.45 41.68 14.56
N ASN A 549 20.38 42.59 14.24
CA ASN A 549 20.77 43.66 15.16
C ASN A 549 19.62 44.64 15.37
N GLN A 550 18.96 45.09 14.30
CA GLN A 550 17.78 45.97 14.39
C GLN A 550 16.64 45.32 15.18
N LEU A 551 16.35 44.03 14.95
CA LEU A 551 15.30 43.32 15.66
C LEU A 551 15.59 43.21 17.16
N LYS A 552 16.85 43.04 17.56
CA LYS A 552 17.23 42.93 18.98
C LYS A 552 16.96 44.20 19.79
N ASP A 553 16.82 45.36 19.14
CA ASP A 553 16.46 46.60 19.84
C ASP A 553 15.00 46.55 20.33
N TYR A 554 14.09 45.99 19.52
CA TYR A 554 12.65 45.98 19.75
C TYR A 554 12.09 44.64 20.25
N PHE A 555 12.78 43.53 19.98
CA PHE A 555 12.29 42.18 20.23
C PHE A 555 13.31 41.33 20.99
N PHE A 556 12.83 40.34 21.73
CA PHE A 556 13.63 39.18 22.12
C PHE A 556 13.79 38.27 20.91
N VAL A 557 15.03 37.84 20.65
CA VAL A 557 15.39 37.02 19.49
C VAL A 557 16.10 35.76 19.98
N GLU A 558 15.49 34.60 19.78
CA GLU A 558 16.04 33.32 20.23
C GLU A 558 16.18 32.35 19.05
N LYS A 559 17.41 31.92 18.77
CA LYS A 559 17.70 30.95 17.72
C LYS A 559 17.27 29.55 18.13
N PHE A 560 16.78 28.77 17.17
CA PHE A 560 16.44 27.36 17.36
C PHE A 560 16.71 26.53 16.10
N LYS A 561 16.58 25.21 16.24
CA LYS A 561 16.62 24.17 15.22
C LYS A 561 15.28 23.45 15.19
N LEU A 562 14.71 23.32 14.00
CA LEU A 562 13.41 22.67 13.80
C LEU A 562 13.42 21.23 14.33
N GLU A 563 14.48 20.47 14.06
CA GLU A 563 14.54 19.05 14.41
C GLU A 563 14.77 18.78 15.92
N LYS A 564 15.31 19.74 16.68
CA LYS A 564 15.91 19.45 17.99
C LYS A 564 15.30 20.17 19.18
N ASP A 565 15.22 21.49 19.14
CA ASP A 565 15.01 22.31 20.34
C ASP A 565 13.88 23.33 20.19
N GLN A 566 13.12 23.28 19.08
CA GLN A 566 12.02 24.21 18.82
C GLN A 566 11.07 24.36 20.03
N GLN A 567 10.63 23.26 20.64
CA GLN A 567 9.70 23.30 21.77
C GLN A 567 10.33 23.91 23.03
N ASP A 568 11.59 23.58 23.31
CA ASP A 568 12.33 24.10 24.47
C ASP A 568 12.58 25.61 24.34
N VAL A 569 12.96 26.06 23.14
CA VAL A 569 13.17 27.49 22.87
C VAL A 569 11.85 28.25 22.93
N LEU A 570 10.75 27.66 22.44
CA LEU A 570 9.42 28.25 22.53
C LEU A 570 9.00 28.46 24.00
N VAL A 571 9.24 27.49 24.87
CA VAL A 571 8.97 27.64 26.32
C VAL A 571 9.85 28.74 26.93
N ARG A 572 11.14 28.79 26.55
CA ARG A 572 12.09 29.79 27.06
C ARG A 572 11.74 31.22 26.67
N ILE A 573 11.35 31.46 25.42
CA ILE A 573 11.03 32.82 24.96
C ILE A 573 9.69 33.31 25.55
N ARG A 574 8.74 32.40 25.78
CA ARG A 574 7.44 32.71 26.42
C ARG A 574 7.61 33.33 27.81
N THR A 575 8.56 32.83 28.60
CA THR A 575 8.78 33.28 29.98
C THR A 575 9.59 34.57 30.09
N ARG A 576 10.13 35.10 28.98
CA ARG A 576 10.83 36.40 29.01
C ARG A 576 9.86 37.56 29.14
N THR A 577 10.13 38.41 30.13
CA THR A 577 9.37 39.63 30.43
C THR A 577 10.23 40.90 30.40
N HIS A 578 11.57 40.78 30.38
CA HIS A 578 12.54 41.88 30.45
C HIS A 578 13.70 41.71 29.47
#